data_AF-A0A2D5QHG8-F1
#
_entry.id   AF-A0A2D5QHG8-F1
#
_cell.length_a   1.000
_cell.length_b   1.000
_cell.length_c   1.000
_cell.angle_alpha   90.00
_cell.angle_beta   90.00
_cell.angle_gamma   90.00
#
_symmetry.space_group_name_H-M   'P 1'
#
loop_
_entity.id
_entity.type
_entity.pdbx_description
1 polymer ?
#
loop_
_entity_poly.entity_id
_entity_poly.type
_entity_poly.pdbx_seq_one_letter_code
_entity_poly.pdbx_strand_id
1 'polypeptide(L)'
;MYDIFFQQTFYLTLITITSFCIISGFILSYASIKLKVEVISAVEQIDNLLPQTQCGQCSYSGCKPYAQAIVEGDVINKCPPGGQTTINSLANLLGIEAVNLDMSYGIPKERKTVAFIREDECIGCTKCIQACPVDAILGAAKQMHTVIEKECTGCDLCIDPCPVDCIDILTLEESLLDWSWDQPLSIKSADIAKKRFEYQKERRNNEADQKKLLQIASSNFESKDDKFVQAESIIQEAIKQAAEKKSSPEVGYARFLRQVARSKDQLLNANKKLKKLKKLEFSSNDDKYKQAIAAVEDARIRLAAIESSNPRKTKPTDRSEKNEETQKKNKTGV
;
A
#
# COMPACT_ATOMS: atom_id res chain seq x y z
N MET A 1 20.59 68.43 26.63
CA MET A 1 21.35 68.23 25.37
C MET A 1 22.20 66.96 25.47
N TYR A 2 22.98 66.76 26.53
CA TYR A 2 23.80 65.55 26.74
C TYR A 2 23.02 64.22 26.75
N ASP A 3 21.79 64.16 27.30
CA ASP A 3 21.00 62.91 27.34
C ASP A 3 20.60 62.40 25.95
N ILE A 4 20.33 63.31 25.00
CA ILE A 4 19.98 62.96 23.61
C ILE A 4 21.21 62.37 22.89
N PHE A 5 22.40 62.95 23.13
CA PHE A 5 23.65 62.42 22.57
C PHE A 5 23.98 61.04 23.14
N PHE A 6 23.76 60.80 24.43
CA PHE A 6 24.02 59.50 25.07
C PHE A 6 23.03 58.42 24.61
N GLN A 7 21.76 58.79 24.41
CA GLN A 7 20.75 57.88 23.87
C GLN A 7 21.05 57.48 22.42
N GLN A 8 21.46 58.44 21.58
CA GLN A 8 21.83 58.18 20.18
C GLN A 8 23.03 57.23 20.06
N THR A 9 24.08 57.41 20.88
CA THR A 9 25.27 56.56 20.86
C THR A 9 24.96 55.13 21.32
N PHE A 10 24.10 54.96 22.31
CA PHE A 10 23.67 53.63 22.78
C PHE A 10 22.93 52.83 21.70
N TYR A 11 22.03 53.46 20.94
CA TYR A 11 21.34 52.77 19.84
C TYR A 11 22.29 52.41 18.70
N LEU A 12 23.26 53.29 18.37
CA LEU A 12 24.25 53.00 17.33
C LEU A 12 25.15 51.82 17.70
N THR A 13 25.63 51.72 18.94
CA THR A 13 26.44 50.58 19.38
C THR A 13 25.64 49.27 19.40
N LEU A 14 24.38 49.32 19.80
CA LEU A 14 23.50 48.16 19.80
C LEU A 14 23.25 47.63 18.37
N ILE A 15 23.04 48.53 17.41
CA ILE A 15 22.85 48.17 16.00
C ILE A 15 24.13 47.58 15.40
N THR A 16 25.31 48.16 15.66
CA THR A 16 26.56 47.66 15.09
C THR A 16 26.94 46.29 15.63
N ILE A 17 26.78 46.06 16.94
CA ILE A 17 27.02 44.74 17.56
C ILE A 17 26.03 43.71 17.00
N THR A 18 24.74 44.06 16.94
CA THR A 18 23.71 43.13 16.42
C THR A 18 23.98 42.78 14.96
N SER A 19 24.31 43.77 14.14
CA SER A 19 24.67 43.57 12.73
C SER A 19 25.88 42.65 12.58
N PHE A 20 26.94 42.88 13.37
CA PHE A 20 28.13 42.04 13.36
C PHE A 20 27.83 40.58 13.77
N CYS A 21 27.00 40.38 14.80
CA CYS A 21 26.55 39.04 15.21
C CYS A 21 25.75 38.32 14.12
N ILE A 22 24.84 39.03 13.44
CA ILE A 22 24.05 38.43 12.35
C ILE A 22 24.95 38.07 11.17
N ILE A 23 25.86 38.96 10.76
CA ILE A 23 26.77 38.74 9.63
C ILE A 23 27.71 37.57 9.93
N SER A 24 28.36 37.56 11.10
CA SER A 24 29.27 36.48 11.48
C SER A 24 28.53 35.14 11.64
N GLY A 25 27.33 35.13 12.23
CA GLY A 25 26.48 33.95 12.33
C GLY A 25 26.06 33.41 10.96
N PHE A 26 25.72 34.29 10.02
CA PHE A 26 25.37 33.89 8.65
C PHE A 26 26.57 33.31 7.91
N ILE A 27 27.75 33.92 8.06
CA ILE A 27 29.00 33.42 7.48
C ILE A 27 29.35 32.03 8.03
N LEU A 28 29.27 31.83 9.35
CA LEU A 28 29.56 30.53 9.97
C LEU A 28 28.54 29.46 9.59
N SER A 29 27.25 29.81 9.51
CA SER A 29 26.19 28.90 9.06
C SER A 29 26.37 28.49 7.59
N TYR A 30 26.70 29.45 6.73
CA TYR A 30 27.01 29.16 5.33
C TYR A 30 28.27 28.28 5.19
N ALA A 31 29.31 28.59 5.95
CA ALA A 31 30.56 27.82 5.97
C ALA A 31 30.33 26.38 6.45
N SER A 32 29.49 26.16 7.47
CA SER A 32 29.25 24.80 7.99
C SER A 32 28.52 23.89 6.99
N ILE A 33 27.65 24.46 6.15
CA ILE A 33 26.96 23.72 5.10
C ILE A 33 27.90 23.44 3.93
N LYS A 34 28.71 24.43 3.54
CA LYS A 34 29.57 24.34 2.34
C LYS A 34 30.86 23.56 2.58
N LEU A 35 31.41 23.63 3.79
CA LEU A 35 32.66 22.95 4.19
C LEU A 35 32.39 21.62 4.90
N LYS A 36 31.19 21.06 4.78
CA LYS A 36 30.88 19.72 5.28
C LYS A 36 31.70 18.70 4.47
N VAL A 37 32.92 18.43 4.92
CA VAL A 37 33.73 17.32 4.43
C VAL A 37 33.08 16.05 4.98
N GLU A 38 32.61 15.18 4.09
CA GLU A 38 32.21 13.83 4.46
C GLU A 38 33.47 13.12 4.96
N VAL A 39 33.64 13.08 6.29
CA VAL A 39 34.71 12.28 6.90
C VAL A 39 34.36 10.84 6.59
N ILE A 40 35.05 10.25 5.60
CA ILE A 40 34.92 8.84 5.26
C ILE A 40 35.19 8.08 6.54
N SER A 41 34.19 7.36 7.03
CA SER A 41 34.34 6.62 8.29
C SER A 41 35.46 5.59 8.14
N ALA A 42 36.17 5.28 9.23
CA ALA A 42 37.21 4.24 9.20
C ALA A 42 36.66 2.92 8.64
N VAL A 43 35.39 2.60 8.95
CA VAL A 43 34.67 1.44 8.41
C VAL A 43 34.61 1.47 6.89
N GLU A 44 34.34 2.64 6.30
CA GLU A 44 34.19 2.78 4.85
C GLU A 44 35.54 2.72 4.11
N GLN A 45 36.61 3.21 4.73
CA GLN A 45 37.97 3.05 4.18
C GLN A 45 38.38 1.58 4.12
N ILE A 46 38.11 0.83 5.19
CA ILE A 46 38.37 -0.61 5.27
C ILE A 46 37.49 -1.37 4.28
N ASP A 47 36.19 -1.04 4.23
CA ASP A 47 35.24 -1.65 3.30
C ASP A 47 35.69 -1.50 1.84
N ASN A 48 36.21 -0.35 1.44
CA ASN A 48 36.74 -0.12 0.09
C ASN A 48 37.99 -0.96 -0.26
N LEU A 49 38.73 -1.46 0.74
CA LEU A 49 39.88 -2.34 0.53
C LEU A 49 39.48 -3.83 0.44
N LEU A 50 38.29 -4.18 0.91
CA LEU A 50 37.79 -5.55 0.86
C LEU A 50 37.37 -5.94 -0.57
N PRO A 51 37.39 -7.24 -0.92
CA PRO A 51 37.09 -7.69 -2.28
C PRO A 51 35.61 -7.59 -2.68
N GLN A 52 34.72 -7.15 -1.78
CA GLN A 52 33.29 -6.89 -2.03
C GLN A 52 32.50 -8.09 -2.59
N THR A 53 32.94 -9.33 -2.31
CA THR A 53 32.29 -10.56 -2.79
C THR A 53 31.04 -10.96 -2.01
N GLN A 54 30.85 -10.42 -0.81
CA GLN A 54 29.74 -10.72 0.11
C GLN A 54 29.54 -12.24 0.38
N CYS A 55 30.59 -13.05 0.24
CA CYS A 55 30.54 -14.52 0.32
C CYS A 55 30.34 -15.09 1.74
N GLY A 56 30.64 -14.32 2.78
CA GLY A 56 30.47 -14.74 4.17
C GLY A 56 31.43 -15.81 4.70
N GLN A 57 32.51 -16.15 3.96
CA GLN A 57 33.52 -17.14 4.40
C GLN A 57 34.22 -16.75 5.71
N CYS A 58 34.30 -15.45 6.01
CA CYS A 58 34.86 -14.92 7.25
C CYS A 58 33.88 -14.94 8.45
N SER A 59 32.73 -15.63 8.34
CA SER A 59 31.64 -15.69 9.34
C SER A 59 30.85 -14.39 9.55
N TYR A 60 31.09 -13.37 8.73
CA TYR A 60 30.28 -12.14 8.69
C TYR A 60 29.26 -12.18 7.56
N SER A 61 28.12 -11.50 7.72
CA SER A 61 27.07 -11.45 6.69
C SER A 61 27.46 -10.67 5.42
N GLY A 62 28.62 -10.02 5.39
CA GLY A 62 29.15 -9.30 4.25
C GLY A 62 30.46 -8.58 4.58
N CYS A 63 30.99 -7.83 3.60
CA CYS A 63 32.23 -7.07 3.73
C CYS A 63 32.10 -5.90 4.74
N LYS A 64 30.99 -5.15 4.69
CA LYS A 64 30.78 -4.00 5.58
C LYS A 64 30.69 -4.36 7.08
N PRO A 65 29.96 -5.41 7.50
CA PRO A 65 29.99 -5.87 8.90
C PRO A 65 31.39 -6.33 9.34
N TYR A 66 32.16 -6.96 8.46
CA TYR A 66 33.55 -7.33 8.78
C TYR A 66 34.44 -6.09 8.94
N ALA A 67 34.30 -5.09 8.06
CA ALA A 67 34.98 -3.82 8.19
C ALA A 67 34.66 -3.11 9.51
N GLN A 68 33.41 -3.19 9.97
CA GLN A 68 33.02 -2.66 11.27
C GLN A 68 33.69 -3.42 12.43
N ALA A 69 33.72 -4.75 12.37
CA ALA A 69 34.38 -5.57 13.38
C ALA A 69 35.88 -5.27 13.48
N ILE A 70 36.56 -5.02 12.35
CA ILE A 70 37.98 -4.62 12.35
C ILE A 70 38.17 -3.29 13.09
N VAL A 71 37.30 -2.31 12.88
CA VAL A 71 37.35 -1.03 13.62
C VAL A 71 37.09 -1.23 15.12
N GLU A 72 36.26 -2.21 15.48
CA GLU A 72 35.98 -2.60 16.87
C GLU A 72 37.13 -3.41 17.51
N GLY A 73 38.17 -3.76 16.75
CA GLY A 73 39.39 -4.42 17.25
C GLY A 73 39.52 -5.90 16.87
N ASP A 74 38.73 -6.38 15.92
CA ASP A 74 38.86 -7.76 15.40
C ASP A 74 40.05 -7.92 14.43
N VAL A 75 40.45 -9.17 14.19
CA VAL A 75 41.64 -9.48 13.37
C VAL A 75 41.37 -9.35 11.86
N ILE A 76 42.38 -8.86 11.13
CA ILE A 76 42.30 -8.53 9.69
C ILE A 76 42.51 -9.72 8.74
N ASN A 77 42.84 -10.90 9.25
CA ASN A 77 43.30 -12.06 8.48
C ASN A 77 42.22 -13.13 8.24
N LYS A 78 40.93 -12.78 8.32
CA LYS A 78 39.81 -13.73 8.16
C LYS A 78 39.26 -13.83 6.74
N CYS A 79 39.80 -13.12 5.76
CA CYS A 79 39.22 -13.00 4.41
C CYS A 79 40.01 -13.81 3.36
N PRO A 80 39.66 -15.10 3.12
CA PRO A 80 40.27 -15.90 2.05
C PRO A 80 40.20 -15.29 0.65
N PRO A 81 39.08 -14.71 0.17
CA PRO A 81 39.02 -14.22 -1.21
C PRO A 81 39.87 -12.96 -1.45
N GLY A 82 40.21 -12.20 -0.40
CA GLY A 82 41.14 -11.08 -0.50
C GLY A 82 42.61 -11.51 -0.42
N GLY A 83 42.88 -12.69 0.16
CA GLY A 83 44.22 -13.22 0.32
C GLY A 83 45.16 -12.29 1.10
N GLN A 84 46.47 -12.53 0.95
CA GLN A 84 47.49 -11.76 1.67
C GLN A 84 47.60 -10.31 1.17
N THR A 85 47.26 -10.05 -0.08
CA THR A 85 47.33 -8.70 -0.67
C THR A 85 46.38 -7.74 0.03
N THR A 86 45.12 -8.14 0.23
CA THR A 86 44.14 -7.35 1.01
C THR A 86 44.60 -7.16 2.45
N ILE A 87 45.13 -8.19 3.10
CA ILE A 87 45.63 -8.09 4.49
C ILE A 87 46.76 -7.06 4.59
N ASN A 88 47.70 -7.06 3.65
CA ASN A 88 48.79 -6.09 3.64
C ASN A 88 48.26 -4.65 3.44
N SER A 89 47.28 -4.46 2.55
CA SER A 89 46.62 -3.16 2.38
C SER A 89 45.89 -2.69 3.63
N LEU A 90 45.21 -3.59 4.34
CA LEU A 90 44.53 -3.30 5.61
C LEU A 90 45.53 -2.95 6.72
N ALA A 91 46.61 -3.73 6.84
CA ALA A 91 47.69 -3.49 7.79
C ALA A 91 48.33 -2.10 7.58
N ASN A 92 48.61 -1.75 6.32
CA ASN A 92 49.13 -0.44 5.95
C ASN A 92 48.16 0.70 6.30
N LEU A 93 46.84 0.50 6.09
CA LEU A 93 45.82 1.51 6.40
C LEU A 93 45.67 1.72 7.93
N LEU A 94 45.73 0.64 8.69
CA LEU A 94 45.58 0.67 10.16
C LEU A 94 46.89 0.98 10.90
N GLY A 95 48.03 0.94 10.21
CA GLY A 95 49.35 1.15 10.81
C GLY A 95 49.78 0.01 11.73
N ILE A 96 49.35 -1.22 11.44
CA ILE A 96 49.69 -2.44 12.20
C ILE A 96 50.56 -3.39 11.37
N GLU A 97 51.19 -4.37 12.00
CA GLU A 97 51.96 -5.40 11.31
C GLU A 97 51.05 -6.35 10.54
N ALA A 98 51.43 -6.73 9.32
CA ALA A 98 50.67 -7.65 8.49
C ALA A 98 50.76 -9.08 9.02
N VAL A 99 49.62 -9.61 9.46
CA VAL A 99 49.48 -11.01 9.91
C VAL A 99 49.28 -11.92 8.70
N ASN A 100 49.63 -13.20 8.82
CA ASN A 100 49.32 -14.20 7.79
C ASN A 100 47.83 -14.53 7.77
N LEU A 101 47.31 -14.85 6.58
CA LEU A 101 45.93 -15.33 6.39
C LEU A 101 45.63 -16.56 7.27
N ASP A 102 44.50 -16.51 7.98
CA ASP A 102 44.01 -17.64 8.76
C ASP A 102 43.31 -18.65 7.85
N MET A 103 43.95 -19.80 7.65
CA MET A 103 43.47 -20.89 6.80
C MET A 103 42.24 -21.62 7.36
N SER A 104 41.85 -21.37 8.63
CA SER A 104 40.63 -21.95 9.20
C SER A 104 39.35 -21.45 8.54
N TYR A 105 39.38 -20.24 7.96
CA TYR A 105 38.23 -19.63 7.26
C TYR A 105 38.17 -20.00 5.77
N GLY A 106 39.20 -20.62 5.22
CA GLY A 106 39.25 -21.04 3.82
C GLY A 106 40.62 -20.83 3.16
N ILE A 107 40.78 -21.46 2.00
CA ILE A 107 42.00 -21.37 1.20
C ILE A 107 41.79 -20.30 0.12
N PRO A 108 42.73 -19.36 -0.06
CA PRO A 108 42.63 -18.37 -1.13
C PRO A 108 42.67 -19.07 -2.49
N LYS A 109 41.73 -18.73 -3.38
CA LYS A 109 41.71 -19.27 -4.74
C LYS A 109 42.84 -18.60 -5.55
N GLU A 110 43.78 -19.39 -6.04
CA GLU A 110 44.91 -18.89 -6.85
C GLU A 110 44.48 -18.39 -8.23
N ARG A 111 43.38 -18.95 -8.76
CA ARG A 111 42.86 -18.64 -10.09
C ARG A 111 41.42 -18.15 -10.00
N LYS A 112 41.03 -17.33 -10.98
CA LYS A 112 39.64 -16.90 -11.11
C LYS A 112 38.76 -18.12 -11.39
N THR A 113 37.74 -18.28 -10.54
CA THR A 113 36.69 -19.27 -10.73
C THR A 113 35.40 -18.57 -11.12
N VAL A 114 34.62 -19.20 -11.97
CA VAL A 114 33.33 -18.68 -12.44
C VAL A 114 32.27 -19.76 -12.31
N ALA A 115 31.06 -19.34 -11.97
CA ALA A 115 29.91 -20.23 -12.02
C ALA A 115 29.50 -20.43 -13.48
N PHE A 116 29.19 -21.67 -13.83
CA PHE A 116 28.67 -22.08 -15.13
C PHE A 116 27.32 -22.76 -14.92
N ILE A 117 26.28 -22.28 -15.60
CA ILE A 117 24.93 -22.84 -15.48
C ILE A 117 24.69 -23.73 -16.70
N ARG A 118 24.42 -25.02 -16.49
CA ARG A 118 24.00 -25.92 -17.56
C ARG A 118 22.59 -25.53 -18.01
N GLU A 119 22.49 -24.87 -19.16
CA GLU A 119 21.23 -24.26 -19.59
C GLU A 119 20.13 -25.29 -19.86
N ASP A 120 20.48 -26.48 -20.33
CA ASP A 120 19.54 -27.57 -20.66
C ASP A 120 18.79 -28.11 -19.43
N GLU A 121 19.37 -27.97 -18.24
CA GLU A 121 18.79 -28.43 -16.98
C GLU A 121 18.08 -27.30 -16.21
N CYS A 122 18.29 -26.04 -16.62
CA CYS A 122 17.78 -24.89 -15.90
C CYS A 122 16.28 -24.70 -16.09
N ILE A 123 15.50 -24.88 -15.02
CA ILE A 123 14.03 -24.69 -15.04
C ILE A 123 13.57 -23.22 -14.93
N GLY A 124 14.49 -22.26 -14.83
CA GLY A 124 14.14 -20.85 -14.72
C GLY A 124 13.49 -20.41 -13.40
N CYS A 125 13.91 -20.99 -12.27
CA CYS A 125 13.31 -20.73 -10.95
C CYS A 125 13.69 -19.37 -10.31
N THR A 126 14.68 -18.65 -10.84
CA THR A 126 15.17 -17.32 -10.40
C THR A 126 15.80 -17.24 -8.99
N LYS A 127 15.94 -18.37 -8.27
CA LYS A 127 16.55 -18.37 -6.93
C LYS A 127 18.04 -18.00 -6.95
N CYS A 128 18.77 -18.40 -8.00
CA CYS A 128 20.18 -18.06 -8.17
C CYS A 128 20.41 -16.55 -8.38
N ILE A 129 19.54 -15.87 -9.13
CA ILE A 129 19.59 -14.40 -9.31
C ILE A 129 19.46 -13.71 -7.94
N GLN A 130 18.53 -14.16 -7.10
CA GLN A 130 18.30 -13.57 -5.78
C GLN A 130 19.47 -13.78 -4.81
N ALA A 131 20.22 -14.87 -4.98
CA ALA A 131 21.38 -15.19 -4.17
C ALA A 131 22.67 -14.50 -4.65
N CYS A 132 22.74 -14.09 -5.92
CA CYS A 132 23.94 -13.49 -6.49
C CYS A 132 24.14 -12.04 -5.98
N PRO A 133 25.21 -11.74 -5.21
CA PRO A 133 25.43 -10.41 -4.65
C PRO A 133 25.95 -9.38 -5.65
N VAL A 134 26.55 -9.83 -6.75
CA VAL A 134 27.15 -8.98 -7.81
C VAL A 134 26.32 -8.93 -9.09
N ASP A 135 25.15 -9.57 -9.08
CA ASP A 135 24.19 -9.63 -10.20
C ASP A 135 24.83 -10.13 -11.52
N ALA A 136 25.67 -11.16 -11.43
CA ALA A 136 26.36 -11.75 -12.58
C ALA A 136 25.50 -12.74 -13.39
N ILE A 137 24.32 -13.11 -12.88
CA ILE A 137 23.44 -14.10 -13.50
C ILE A 137 22.31 -13.37 -14.23
N LEU A 138 22.18 -13.63 -15.53
CA LEU A 138 21.10 -13.10 -16.36
C LEU A 138 20.03 -14.16 -16.61
N GLY A 139 18.77 -13.74 -16.62
CA GLY A 139 17.64 -14.60 -16.95
C GLY A 139 16.32 -13.98 -16.54
N ALA A 140 15.24 -14.72 -16.74
CA ALA A 140 13.89 -14.33 -16.34
C ALA A 140 13.13 -15.53 -15.78
N ALA A 141 11.98 -15.26 -15.14
CA ALA A 141 11.11 -16.33 -14.64
C ALA A 141 10.70 -17.26 -15.79
N LYS A 142 10.88 -18.57 -15.59
CA LYS A 142 10.62 -19.63 -16.59
C LYS A 142 11.47 -19.53 -17.87
N GLN A 143 12.60 -18.83 -17.81
CA GLN A 143 13.61 -18.80 -18.87
C GLN A 143 14.94 -19.33 -18.33
N MET A 144 15.75 -19.91 -19.21
CA MET A 144 17.09 -20.36 -18.90
C MET A 144 17.97 -19.19 -18.42
N HIS A 145 18.81 -19.46 -17.42
CA HIS A 145 19.70 -18.47 -16.85
C HIS A 145 21.12 -18.73 -17.38
N THR A 146 21.90 -17.66 -17.55
CA THR A 146 23.32 -17.73 -17.95
C THR A 146 24.17 -16.79 -17.11
N VAL A 147 25.48 -17.03 -17.03
CA VAL A 147 26.41 -16.26 -16.19
C VAL A 147 27.30 -15.39 -17.06
N ILE A 148 27.45 -14.12 -16.68
CA ILE A 148 28.44 -13.23 -17.27
C ILE A 148 29.78 -13.48 -16.56
N GLU A 149 30.66 -14.26 -17.18
CA GLU A 149 31.98 -14.67 -16.63
C GLU A 149 32.84 -13.50 -16.11
N LYS A 150 32.80 -12.36 -16.81
CA LYS A 150 33.56 -11.16 -16.45
C LYS A 150 33.16 -10.60 -15.09
N GLU A 151 31.88 -10.70 -14.77
CA GLU A 151 31.27 -10.09 -13.58
C GLU A 151 31.12 -11.08 -12.43
N CYS A 152 31.21 -12.38 -12.71
CA CYS A 152 31.20 -13.42 -11.69
C CYS A 152 32.45 -13.34 -10.81
N THR A 153 32.24 -13.34 -9.50
CA THR A 153 33.31 -13.35 -8.49
C THR A 153 33.73 -14.75 -8.05
N GLY A 154 32.98 -15.80 -8.44
CA GLY A 154 33.24 -17.17 -7.98
C GLY A 154 33.05 -17.32 -6.46
N CYS A 155 31.96 -16.75 -5.92
CA CYS A 155 31.62 -16.78 -4.49
C CYS A 155 30.77 -17.98 -4.06
N ASP A 156 30.35 -18.82 -5.02
CA ASP A 156 29.73 -20.14 -4.81
C ASP A 156 28.32 -20.10 -4.15
N LEU A 157 27.83 -18.92 -3.76
CA LEU A 157 26.52 -18.66 -3.14
C LEU A 157 25.30 -19.10 -3.97
N CYS A 158 25.47 -19.34 -5.26
CA CYS A 158 24.37 -19.68 -6.16
C CYS A 158 24.06 -21.18 -6.24
N ILE A 159 24.96 -22.04 -5.74
CA ILE A 159 24.81 -23.50 -5.80
C ILE A 159 23.69 -23.97 -4.87
N ASP A 160 23.82 -23.70 -3.57
CA ASP A 160 22.85 -24.10 -2.54
C ASP A 160 21.38 -23.75 -2.84
N PRO A 161 21.03 -22.55 -3.36
CA PRO A 161 19.64 -22.22 -3.67
C PRO A 161 19.07 -22.90 -4.93
N CYS A 162 19.90 -23.56 -5.75
CA CYS A 162 19.48 -24.17 -7.00
C CYS A 162 18.74 -25.51 -6.75
N PRO A 163 17.44 -25.62 -7.05
CA PRO A 163 16.67 -26.83 -6.74
C PRO A 163 16.95 -28.02 -7.68
N VAL A 164 17.58 -27.76 -8.83
CA VAL A 164 17.91 -28.76 -9.86
C VAL A 164 19.42 -29.04 -9.95
N ASP A 165 20.22 -28.36 -9.13
CA ASP A 165 21.68 -28.51 -9.08
C ASP A 165 22.39 -28.39 -10.45
N CYS A 166 21.97 -27.42 -11.25
CA CYS A 166 22.47 -27.19 -12.61
C CYS A 166 23.69 -26.25 -12.69
N ILE A 167 24.39 -25.97 -11.57
CA ILE A 167 25.44 -24.95 -11.51
C ILE A 167 26.77 -25.58 -11.10
N ASP A 168 27.76 -25.44 -11.98
CA ASP A 168 29.13 -25.90 -11.75
C ASP A 168 30.08 -24.72 -11.52
N ILE A 169 31.21 -24.97 -10.87
CA ILE A 169 32.28 -23.98 -10.73
C ILE A 169 33.44 -24.39 -11.61
N LEU A 170 33.69 -23.57 -12.63
CA LEU A 170 34.81 -23.76 -13.54
C LEU A 170 35.96 -22.86 -13.11
N THR A 171 37.17 -23.41 -13.15
CA THR A 171 38.38 -22.61 -13.01
C THR A 171 38.80 -22.15 -14.39
N LEU A 172 38.96 -20.84 -14.58
CA LEU A 172 39.40 -20.31 -15.87
C LEU A 172 40.90 -20.56 -16.03
N GLU A 173 41.28 -21.07 -17.19
CA GLU A 173 42.68 -21.13 -17.60
C GLU A 173 43.09 -19.76 -18.15
N GLU A 174 44.09 -19.14 -17.53
CA GLU A 174 44.63 -17.88 -17.99
C GLU A 174 45.40 -18.11 -19.29
N SER A 175 44.92 -17.53 -20.38
CA SER A 175 45.64 -17.49 -21.65
C SER A 175 46.66 -16.35 -21.63
N LEU A 176 47.78 -16.48 -22.35
CA LEU A 176 48.77 -15.40 -22.48
C LEU A 176 48.16 -14.11 -23.10
N LEU A 177 46.99 -14.20 -23.74
CA LEU A 177 46.26 -13.04 -24.27
C LEU A 177 45.48 -12.26 -23.20
N ASP A 178 45.11 -12.89 -22.08
CA ASP A 178 44.41 -12.26 -20.95
C ASP A 178 45.38 -11.69 -19.91
N TRP A 179 46.69 -11.92 -20.08
CA TRP A 179 47.70 -11.38 -19.17
C TRP A 179 47.76 -9.85 -19.30
N SER A 180 47.30 -9.16 -18.25
CA SER A 180 47.46 -7.73 -18.10
C SER A 180 48.51 -7.43 -17.02
N TRP A 181 49.35 -6.42 -17.24
CA TRP A 181 50.13 -5.81 -16.16
C TRP A 181 49.19 -5.44 -15.01
N ASP A 182 49.54 -5.82 -13.77
CA ASP A 182 48.80 -5.50 -12.55
C ASP A 182 48.70 -3.98 -12.36
N GLN A 183 47.78 -3.34 -13.06
CA GLN A 183 47.13 -2.17 -12.52
C GLN A 183 46.34 -2.62 -11.28
N PRO A 184 46.11 -1.75 -10.29
CA PRO A 184 45.29 -2.07 -9.11
C PRO A 184 43.80 -2.27 -9.49
N LEU A 185 43.53 -3.27 -10.32
CA LEU A 185 42.22 -3.68 -10.81
C LEU A 185 41.38 -4.26 -9.69
N SER A 186 41.99 -4.79 -8.63
CA SER A 186 41.27 -5.25 -7.43
C SER A 186 40.39 -4.16 -6.84
N ILE A 187 40.85 -2.89 -6.87
CA ILE A 187 40.08 -1.74 -6.39
C ILE A 187 38.91 -1.46 -7.34
N LYS A 188 39.16 -1.39 -8.65
CA LYS A 188 38.09 -1.11 -9.64
C LYS A 188 37.02 -2.20 -9.68
N SER A 189 37.40 -3.47 -9.61
CA SER A 189 36.45 -4.59 -9.60
C SER A 189 35.64 -4.61 -8.30
N ALA A 190 36.28 -4.34 -7.15
CA ALA A 190 35.61 -4.24 -5.87
C ALA A 190 34.62 -3.06 -5.84
N ASP A 191 34.99 -1.90 -6.42
CA ASP A 191 34.10 -0.73 -6.53
C ASP A 191 32.85 -1.03 -7.36
N ILE A 192 33.01 -1.73 -8.49
CA ILE A 192 31.89 -2.14 -9.35
C ILE A 192 30.98 -3.12 -8.58
N ALA A 193 31.58 -4.13 -7.92
CA ALA A 193 30.84 -5.11 -7.12
C ALA A 193 30.06 -4.44 -5.98
N LYS A 194 30.68 -3.48 -5.27
CA LYS A 194 30.05 -2.69 -4.21
C LYS A 194 28.84 -1.91 -4.72
N LYS A 195 29.01 -1.14 -5.80
CA LYS A 195 27.91 -0.35 -6.40
C LYS A 195 26.73 -1.23 -6.80
N ARG A 196 26.99 -2.40 -7.38
CA ARG A 196 25.92 -3.35 -7.74
C ARG A 196 25.22 -3.91 -6.52
N PHE A 197 25.97 -4.31 -5.49
CA PHE A 197 25.39 -4.80 -4.25
C PHE A 197 24.49 -3.74 -3.58
N GLU A 198 24.93 -2.49 -3.54
CA GLU A 198 24.16 -1.36 -3.03
C GLU A 198 22.88 -1.13 -3.83
N TYR A 199 22.96 -1.12 -5.17
CA TYR A 199 21.80 -1.01 -6.05
C TYR A 199 20.79 -2.14 -5.84
N GLN A 200 21.27 -3.38 -5.71
CA GLN A 200 20.40 -4.54 -5.47
C GLN A 200 19.73 -4.46 -4.09
N LYS A 201 20.46 -3.99 -3.07
CA LYS A 201 19.91 -3.77 -1.72
C LYS A 201 18.82 -2.69 -1.74
N GLU A 202 19.05 -1.59 -2.45
CA GLU A 202 18.06 -0.52 -2.63
C GLU A 202 16.81 -1.05 -3.33
N ARG A 203 16.97 -1.79 -4.44
CA ARG A 203 15.83 -2.42 -5.13
C ARG A 203 15.02 -3.32 -4.21
N ARG A 204 15.68 -4.20 -3.45
CA ARG A 204 14.99 -5.10 -2.49
C ARG A 204 14.27 -4.32 -1.39
N ASN A 205 14.87 -3.25 -0.89
CA ASN A 205 14.23 -2.40 0.11
C ASN A 205 12.99 -1.71 -0.47
N ASN A 206 13.09 -1.16 -1.68
CA ASN A 206 11.96 -0.52 -2.37
C ASN A 206 10.81 -1.51 -2.61
N GLU A 207 11.13 -2.72 -3.05
CA GLU A 207 10.13 -3.80 -3.23
C GLU A 207 9.49 -4.23 -1.91
N ALA A 208 10.28 -4.34 -0.84
CA ALA A 208 9.79 -4.68 0.50
C ALA A 208 8.89 -3.57 1.07
N ASP A 209 9.28 -2.31 0.88
CA ASP A 209 8.52 -1.15 1.34
C ASP A 209 7.23 -1.00 0.54
N GLN A 210 7.25 -1.23 -0.77
CA GLN A 210 6.04 -1.28 -1.59
C GLN A 210 5.07 -2.39 -1.11
N LYS A 211 5.57 -3.59 -0.80
CA LYS A 211 4.74 -4.67 -0.23
C LYS A 211 4.16 -4.31 1.12
N LYS A 212 4.94 -3.70 2.03
CA LYS A 212 4.45 -3.21 3.32
C LYS A 212 3.37 -2.14 3.15
N LEU A 213 3.55 -1.20 2.23
CA LEU A 213 2.55 -0.18 1.93
C LEU A 213 1.25 -0.78 1.40
N LEU A 214 1.33 -1.76 0.49
CA LEU A 214 0.17 -2.49 0.00
C LEU A 214 -0.54 -3.26 1.12
N GLN A 215 0.22 -3.87 2.04
CA GLN A 215 -0.32 -4.59 3.18
C GLN A 215 -1.02 -3.65 4.19
N ILE A 216 -0.43 -2.48 4.45
CA ILE A 216 -1.07 -1.44 5.29
C ILE A 216 -2.34 -0.92 4.61
N ALA A 217 -2.31 -0.74 3.29
CA ALA A 217 -3.49 -0.33 2.53
C ALA A 217 -4.60 -1.39 2.58
N SER A 218 -4.27 -2.69 2.48
CA SER A 218 -5.25 -3.78 2.57
C SER A 218 -5.82 -3.92 3.99
N SER A 219 -5.00 -3.83 5.05
CA SER A 219 -5.51 -3.90 6.43
C SER A 219 -6.39 -2.70 6.80
N ASN A 220 -6.10 -1.52 6.24
CA ASN A 220 -6.92 -0.33 6.42
C ASN A 220 -8.25 -0.41 5.64
N PHE A 221 -8.34 -1.27 4.62
CA PHE A 221 -9.57 -1.55 3.89
C PHE A 221 -10.50 -2.48 4.68
N GLU A 222 -9.98 -3.59 5.22
CA GLU A 222 -10.75 -4.53 6.06
C GLU A 222 -11.35 -3.87 7.31
N SER A 223 -10.60 -3.00 7.99
CA SER A 223 -11.10 -2.29 9.19
C SER A 223 -12.19 -1.24 8.89
N LYS A 224 -12.36 -0.83 7.62
CA LYS A 224 -13.40 0.09 7.18
C LYS A 224 -14.69 -0.63 6.83
N ASP A 225 -14.57 -1.85 6.30
CA ASP A 225 -15.70 -2.73 5.98
C ASP A 225 -16.39 -3.24 7.25
N ASP A 226 -15.65 -3.58 8.33
CA ASP A 226 -16.25 -4.03 9.60
C ASP A 226 -17.20 -2.99 10.22
N LYS A 227 -16.83 -1.71 10.16
CA LYS A 227 -17.68 -0.60 10.64
C LYS A 227 -18.88 -0.36 9.73
N PHE A 228 -18.76 -0.64 8.44
CA PHE A 228 -19.84 -0.50 7.48
C PHE A 228 -20.86 -1.66 7.61
N VAL A 229 -20.38 -2.90 7.78
CA VAL A 229 -21.21 -4.10 7.99
C VAL A 229 -22.01 -4.01 9.29
N GLN A 230 -21.42 -3.49 10.37
CA GLN A 230 -22.13 -3.25 11.64
C GLN A 230 -23.20 -2.16 11.54
N ALA A 231 -22.95 -1.11 10.74
CA ALA A 231 -23.96 -0.07 10.50
C ALA A 231 -25.12 -0.59 9.64
N GLU A 232 -24.83 -1.46 8.66
CA GLU A 232 -25.82 -2.03 7.75
C GLU A 232 -26.77 -3.01 8.45
N SER A 233 -26.28 -3.84 9.38
CA SER A 233 -27.13 -4.74 10.16
C SER A 233 -28.12 -3.99 11.07
N ILE A 234 -27.69 -2.89 11.67
CA ILE A 234 -28.55 -2.03 12.51
C ILE A 234 -29.67 -1.38 11.68
N ILE A 235 -29.35 -0.95 10.46
CA ILE A 235 -30.33 -0.35 9.54
C ILE A 235 -31.37 -1.41 9.10
N GLN A 236 -30.95 -2.62 8.79
CA GLN A 236 -31.86 -3.71 8.39
C GLN A 236 -32.80 -4.14 9.53
N GLU A 237 -32.31 -4.19 10.76
CA GLU A 237 -33.12 -4.46 11.95
C GLU A 237 -34.17 -3.36 12.17
N ALA A 238 -33.79 -2.08 12.00
CA ALA A 238 -34.70 -0.95 12.09
C ALA A 238 -35.77 -0.96 10.99
N ILE A 239 -35.43 -1.38 9.77
CA ILE A 239 -36.38 -1.53 8.65
C ILE A 239 -37.39 -2.65 8.93
N LYS A 240 -36.94 -3.79 9.49
CA LYS A 240 -37.82 -4.91 9.84
C LYS A 240 -38.83 -4.52 10.94
N GLN A 241 -38.38 -3.80 11.96
CA GLN A 241 -39.25 -3.26 13.02
C GLN A 241 -40.25 -2.21 12.48
N ALA A 242 -39.84 -1.42 11.48
CA ALA A 242 -40.74 -0.46 10.80
C ALA A 242 -41.74 -1.14 9.85
N ALA A 243 -41.41 -2.32 9.30
CA ALA A 243 -42.30 -3.11 8.44
C ALA A 243 -43.44 -3.74 9.25
N GLU A 244 -43.17 -4.24 10.46
CA GLU A 244 -44.19 -4.82 11.36
C GLU A 244 -45.18 -3.76 11.89
N LYS A 245 -44.76 -2.50 12.05
CA LYS A 245 -45.68 -1.39 12.40
C LYS A 245 -46.57 -0.92 11.25
N LYS A 246 -46.21 -1.19 9.99
CA LYS A 246 -46.98 -0.79 8.79
C LYS A 246 -48.20 -1.68 8.53
N SER A 247 -48.31 -2.85 9.15
CA SER A 247 -49.46 -3.77 9.02
C SER A 247 -50.59 -3.51 10.04
N SER A 248 -50.58 -2.39 10.76
CA SER A 248 -51.68 -2.06 11.68
C SER A 248 -52.94 -1.59 10.91
N PRO A 249 -54.16 -1.96 11.36
CA PRO A 249 -55.42 -1.54 10.72
C PRO A 249 -55.58 0.00 10.62
N GLU A 250 -54.85 0.76 11.42
CA GLU A 250 -54.93 2.22 11.48
C GLU A 250 -54.34 2.91 10.24
N VAL A 251 -53.27 2.36 9.66
CA VAL A 251 -52.62 2.94 8.46
C VAL A 251 -53.52 2.80 7.22
N GLY A 252 -54.28 1.70 7.15
CA GLY A 252 -55.28 1.47 6.09
C GLY A 252 -56.44 2.47 6.14
N TYR A 253 -56.97 2.75 7.33
CA TYR A 253 -58.04 3.73 7.51
C TYR A 253 -57.58 5.17 7.22
N ALA A 254 -56.35 5.53 7.60
CA ALA A 254 -55.77 6.84 7.27
C ALA A 254 -55.55 7.05 5.76
N ARG A 255 -55.30 5.98 4.99
CA ARG A 255 -55.25 6.04 3.51
C ARG A 255 -56.65 6.22 2.92
N PHE A 256 -57.63 5.48 3.44
CA PHE A 256 -59.04 5.60 3.05
C PHE A 256 -59.60 7.02 3.29
N LEU A 257 -59.37 7.60 4.48
CA LEU A 257 -59.82 8.96 4.80
C LEU A 257 -59.23 10.01 3.86
N ARG A 258 -57.95 9.88 3.47
CA ARG A 258 -57.32 10.77 2.49
C ARG A 258 -57.95 10.64 1.10
N GLN A 259 -58.36 9.43 0.71
CA GLN A 259 -59.02 9.19 -0.57
C GLN A 259 -60.43 9.80 -0.60
N VAL A 260 -61.20 9.64 0.49
CA VAL A 260 -62.53 10.26 0.66
C VAL A 260 -62.43 11.79 0.66
N ALA A 261 -61.44 12.37 1.33
CA ALA A 261 -61.24 13.82 1.35
C ALA A 261 -60.98 14.37 -0.07
N ARG A 262 -60.09 13.73 -0.85
CA ARG A 262 -59.80 14.12 -2.22
C ARG A 262 -61.03 14.05 -3.14
N SER A 263 -61.83 12.98 -3.04
CA SER A 263 -63.06 12.86 -3.85
C SER A 263 -64.10 13.91 -3.46
N LYS A 264 -64.19 14.28 -2.17
CA LYS A 264 -65.12 15.31 -1.69
C LYS A 264 -64.73 16.70 -2.21
N ASP A 265 -63.43 17.01 -2.26
CA ASP A 265 -62.92 18.25 -2.83
C ASP A 265 -63.19 18.35 -4.34
N GLN A 266 -63.05 17.24 -5.09
CA GLN A 266 -63.41 17.18 -6.50
C GLN A 266 -64.89 17.50 -6.73
N LEU A 267 -65.77 16.92 -5.91
CA LEU A 267 -67.21 17.16 -5.96
C LEU A 267 -67.56 18.62 -5.64
N LEU A 268 -66.90 19.20 -4.64
CA LEU A 268 -67.07 20.61 -4.26
C LEU A 268 -66.64 21.56 -5.38
N ASN A 269 -65.52 21.26 -6.06
CA ASN A 269 -65.03 22.04 -7.19
C ASN A 269 -65.95 21.92 -8.42
N ALA A 270 -66.48 20.72 -8.72
CA ALA A 270 -67.45 20.52 -9.78
C ALA A 270 -68.75 21.31 -9.52
N ASN A 271 -69.26 21.28 -8.28
CA ASN A 271 -70.44 22.06 -7.88
C ASN A 271 -70.22 23.58 -7.96
N LYS A 272 -69.03 24.08 -7.58
CA LYS A 272 -68.67 25.49 -7.76
C LYS A 272 -68.69 25.89 -9.25
N LYS A 273 -68.17 25.05 -10.14
CA LYS A 273 -68.18 25.27 -11.59
C LYS A 273 -69.60 25.33 -12.14
N LEU A 274 -70.48 24.44 -11.70
CA LEU A 274 -71.90 24.43 -12.08
C LEU A 274 -72.64 25.68 -11.57
N LYS A 275 -72.39 26.12 -10.33
CA LYS A 275 -72.97 27.36 -9.77
C LYS A 275 -72.51 28.61 -10.54
N LYS A 276 -71.25 28.65 -10.98
CA LYS A 276 -70.71 29.75 -11.79
C LYS A 276 -71.39 29.83 -13.16
N LEU A 277 -71.60 28.68 -13.81
CA LEU A 277 -72.30 28.62 -15.11
C LEU A 277 -73.78 29.01 -14.98
N LYS A 278 -74.45 28.61 -13.89
CA LYS A 278 -75.84 29.00 -13.60
C LYS A 278 -75.99 30.51 -13.35
N LYS A 279 -74.98 31.17 -12.78
CA LYS A 279 -74.98 32.63 -12.52
C LYS A 279 -74.81 33.47 -13.80
N LEU A 280 -74.27 32.89 -14.87
CA LEU A 280 -74.07 33.54 -16.16
C LEU A 280 -75.26 33.35 -17.12
N GLU A 281 -76.41 32.90 -16.62
CA GLU A 281 -77.66 32.66 -17.37
C GLU A 281 -77.47 31.81 -18.65
N PHE A 282 -76.54 30.86 -18.62
CA PHE A 282 -76.35 29.89 -19.71
C PHE A 282 -77.61 29.01 -19.86
N SER A 283 -78.07 28.82 -21.09
CA SER A 283 -79.30 28.09 -21.39
C SER A 283 -79.12 26.60 -21.06
N SER A 284 -80.20 25.92 -20.63
CA SER A 284 -80.17 24.49 -20.27
C SER A 284 -79.71 23.57 -21.41
N ASN A 285 -79.70 24.08 -22.65
CA ASN A 285 -79.36 23.31 -23.85
C ASN A 285 -77.90 23.44 -24.30
N ASP A 286 -77.12 24.31 -23.67
CA ASP A 286 -75.72 24.51 -24.01
C ASP A 286 -74.83 23.32 -23.63
N ASP A 287 -73.96 22.88 -24.54
CA ASP A 287 -73.07 21.73 -24.34
C ASP A 287 -72.17 21.87 -23.10
N LYS A 288 -71.73 23.10 -22.81
CA LYS A 288 -70.90 23.40 -21.62
C LYS A 288 -71.67 23.18 -20.31
N TYR A 289 -72.99 23.43 -20.29
CA TYR A 289 -73.82 23.22 -19.12
C TYR A 289 -74.12 21.73 -18.91
N LYS A 290 -74.41 21.00 -19.99
CA LYS A 290 -74.59 19.53 -19.98
C LYS A 290 -73.32 18.81 -19.51
N GLN A 291 -72.15 19.23 -20.00
CA GLN A 291 -70.86 18.69 -19.55
C GLN A 291 -70.59 18.96 -18.07
N ALA A 292 -70.98 20.13 -17.55
CA ALA A 292 -70.82 20.46 -16.14
C ALA A 292 -71.73 19.62 -15.23
N ILE A 293 -72.96 19.32 -15.66
CA ILE A 293 -73.87 18.40 -14.94
C ILE A 293 -73.29 16.98 -14.95
N ALA A 294 -72.85 16.48 -16.12
CA ALA A 294 -72.26 15.15 -16.22
C ALA A 294 -71.02 14.99 -15.33
N ALA A 295 -70.17 16.02 -15.25
CA ALA A 295 -68.99 16.02 -14.39
C ALA A 295 -69.32 16.01 -12.88
N VAL A 296 -70.42 16.66 -12.46
CA VAL A 296 -70.90 16.59 -11.07
C VAL A 296 -71.43 15.20 -10.75
N GLU A 297 -72.16 14.58 -11.69
CA GLU A 297 -72.73 13.25 -11.50
C GLU A 297 -71.65 12.16 -11.44
N ASP A 298 -70.65 12.21 -12.32
CA ASP A 298 -69.49 11.31 -12.27
C ASP A 298 -68.70 11.46 -10.95
N ALA A 299 -68.49 12.69 -10.48
CA ALA A 299 -67.83 12.94 -9.20
C ALA A 299 -68.64 12.38 -8.00
N ARG A 300 -69.98 12.41 -8.06
CA ARG A 300 -70.85 11.78 -7.05
C ARG A 300 -70.74 10.26 -7.08
N ILE A 301 -70.79 9.65 -8.25
CA ILE A 301 -70.68 8.19 -8.42
C ILE A 301 -69.34 7.70 -7.86
N ARG A 302 -68.24 8.41 -8.14
CA ARG A 302 -66.91 8.07 -7.61
C ARG A 302 -66.83 8.19 -6.08
N LEU A 303 -67.42 9.24 -5.51
CA LEU A 303 -67.44 9.41 -4.05
C LEU A 303 -68.27 8.31 -3.38
N ALA A 304 -69.44 7.97 -3.95
CA ALA A 304 -70.27 6.87 -3.47
C ALA A 304 -69.56 5.51 -3.56
N ALA A 305 -68.82 5.25 -4.65
CA ALA A 305 -68.02 4.04 -4.81
C ALA A 305 -66.92 3.94 -3.75
N ILE A 306 -66.20 5.03 -3.47
CA ILE A 306 -65.18 5.04 -2.41
C ILE A 306 -65.83 4.85 -1.03
N GLU A 307 -66.93 5.54 -0.72
CA GLU A 307 -67.63 5.40 0.56
C GLU A 307 -68.22 3.99 0.78
N SER A 308 -68.61 3.30 -0.29
CA SER A 308 -69.04 1.89 -0.22
C SER A 308 -67.91 0.93 0.16
N SER A 309 -66.66 1.27 -0.17
CA SER A 309 -65.46 0.51 0.17
C SER A 309 -64.93 0.80 1.59
N ASN A 310 -65.76 1.39 2.46
CA ASN A 310 -65.35 1.76 3.81
C ASN A 310 -64.95 0.54 4.66
N PRO A 311 -63.66 0.42 5.05
CA PRO A 311 -63.16 -0.73 5.80
C PRO A 311 -63.71 -0.84 7.23
N ARG A 312 -64.45 0.18 7.74
CA ARG A 312 -65.15 0.12 9.04
C ARG A 312 -66.62 -0.33 8.94
N LYS A 313 -67.24 -0.33 7.75
CA LYS A 313 -68.66 -0.72 7.57
C LYS A 313 -68.85 -2.16 7.12
N THR A 314 -67.80 -2.82 6.62
CA THR A 314 -67.81 -4.25 6.33
C THR A 314 -67.85 -5.02 7.66
N LYS A 315 -69.05 -5.39 8.11
CA LYS A 315 -69.23 -6.42 9.14
C LYS A 315 -68.53 -7.69 8.62
N PRO A 316 -67.71 -8.39 9.42
CA PRO A 316 -67.14 -9.66 8.98
C PRO A 316 -68.27 -10.69 8.95
N THR A 317 -68.94 -10.81 7.80
CA THR A 317 -69.71 -12.00 7.49
C THR A 317 -68.74 -13.04 6.95
N ASP A 318 -68.68 -14.14 7.68
CA ASP A 318 -68.12 -15.43 7.31
C ASP A 318 -66.61 -15.65 7.48
N ARG A 319 -66.22 -15.91 8.73
CA ARG A 319 -65.05 -16.72 9.08
C ARG A 319 -65.35 -17.65 10.27
N SER A 320 -66.57 -18.17 10.33
CA SER A 320 -66.96 -19.21 11.31
C SER A 320 -67.01 -20.61 10.72
N GLU A 321 -66.88 -20.82 9.40
CA GLU A 321 -66.93 -22.16 8.81
C GLU A 321 -65.58 -22.80 8.44
N LYS A 322 -64.43 -22.17 8.77
CA LYS A 322 -63.10 -22.77 8.48
C LYS A 322 -62.23 -23.13 9.69
N ASN A 323 -62.76 -22.99 10.91
CA ASN A 323 -62.04 -23.38 12.13
C ASN A 323 -62.66 -24.58 12.88
N GLU A 324 -63.71 -25.20 12.35
CA GLU A 324 -64.23 -26.47 12.89
C GLU A 324 -63.64 -27.73 12.22
N GLU A 325 -63.06 -27.62 11.03
CA GLU A 325 -62.36 -28.74 10.38
C GLU A 325 -60.92 -28.94 10.86
N THR A 326 -60.29 -27.92 11.44
CA THR A 326 -58.91 -27.99 11.96
C THR A 326 -58.83 -28.39 13.44
N GLN A 327 -59.95 -28.37 14.19
CA GLN A 327 -59.99 -28.85 15.57
C GLN A 327 -60.49 -30.30 15.73
N LYS A 328 -61.13 -30.90 14.70
CA LYS A 328 -61.48 -32.33 14.70
C LYS A 328 -60.35 -33.26 14.24
N LYS A 329 -59.31 -32.76 13.57
CA LYS A 329 -58.13 -33.56 13.15
C LYS A 329 -57.02 -33.70 14.19
N ASN A 330 -57.04 -32.94 15.29
CA ASN A 330 -56.08 -33.06 16.40
C ASN A 330 -56.65 -33.79 17.65
N LYS A 331 -57.76 -34.51 17.52
CA LYS A 331 -58.38 -35.29 18.61
C LYS A 331 -58.75 -36.74 18.24
N THR A 332 -58.33 -37.23 17.08
CA THR A 332 -58.36 -38.65 16.70
C THR A 332 -57.02 -39.04 16.08
N GLY A 333 -56.02 -39.13 16.95
CA GLY A 333 -54.68 -39.61 16.70
C GLY A 333 -54.14 -40.10 18.04
N VAL A 334 -54.72 -41.21 18.49
CA VAL A 334 -54.24 -42.06 19.58
C VAL A 334 -52.93 -42.71 19.15
#